data_AF-A0A7S4S4T1-F1
#
_entry.id   AF-A0A7S4S4T1-F1
#
_cell.length_a   1.000
_cell.length_b   1.000
_cell.length_c   1.000
_cell.angle_alpha   90.00
_cell.angle_beta   90.00
_cell.angle_gamma   90.00
#
_symmetry.space_group_name_H-M   'P 1'
#
loop_
_entity.id
_entity.type
_entity.pdbx_description
1 polymer ?
#
loop_
_entity_poly.entity_id
_entity_poly.type
_entity_poly.pdbx_seq_one_letter_code
_entity_poly.pdbx_strand_id
1 'polypeptide(L)'
;DTDAPTKAPTHAPTKAPTDTPTTASPTSTYCIVCDNEETSWMKSNDKDCISSTLIDTKCNKSTLWVDNKYCRLSCYNAGNGYDGDVCCNGTSASERFRRNLRTSSS
;
A
#
# COMPACT_ATOMS: atom_id res chain seq x y z
N ASP A 1 69.08 -20.93 33.31
CA ASP A 1 68.45 -20.07 32.29
C ASP A 1 67.07 -19.65 32.83
N THR A 2 66.87 -18.45 33.40
CA THR A 2 66.91 -17.10 32.78
C THR A 2 65.82 -17.05 31.69
N ASP A 3 64.68 -16.36 31.85
CA ASP A 3 64.43 -14.92 32.01
C ASP A 3 63.02 -14.69 32.63
N ALA A 4 62.87 -13.90 33.69
CA ALA A 4 62.56 -12.45 33.75
C ALA A 4 61.03 -12.09 33.72
N PRO A 5 60.57 -11.14 34.57
CA PRO A 5 59.17 -10.74 34.69
C PRO A 5 58.81 -9.56 33.78
N THR A 6 57.56 -9.42 33.31
CA THR A 6 57.13 -8.18 32.62
C THR A 6 55.67 -7.79 32.93
N LYS A 7 55.58 -6.73 33.73
CA LYS A 7 54.59 -5.63 33.87
C LYS A 7 53.24 -5.71 33.13
N ALA A 8 52.15 -5.54 33.90
CA ALA A 8 50.91 -4.83 33.50
C ALA A 8 51.17 -3.31 33.36
N PRO A 9 50.28 -2.43 32.84
CA PRO A 9 48.85 -2.57 32.50
C PRO A 9 48.52 -2.00 31.08
N THR A 10 47.26 -2.00 30.62
CA THR A 10 46.45 -0.77 30.45
C THR A 10 45.07 -1.16 29.94
N HIS A 11 44.02 -0.81 30.69
CA HIS A 11 42.64 -0.83 30.22
C HIS A 11 42.45 0.32 29.22
N ALA A 12 42.20 0.01 27.95
CA ALA A 12 41.65 0.99 27.02
C ALA A 12 40.11 0.83 27.02
N PRO A 13 39.32 1.89 27.28
CA PRO A 13 37.90 1.83 27.08
C PRO A 13 37.61 1.87 25.58
N THR A 14 37.19 0.74 25.00
CA THR A 14 36.58 0.76 23.67
C THR A 14 35.25 1.50 23.77
N LYS A 15 35.14 2.62 23.07
CA LYS A 15 33.89 3.37 22.88
C LYS A 15 32.78 2.43 22.38
N ALA A 16 31.72 2.26 23.15
CA ALA A 16 30.37 2.11 22.61
C ALA A 16 29.72 3.51 22.55
N PRO A 17 28.68 3.79 21.75
CA PRO A 17 27.95 2.96 20.79
C PRO A 17 27.93 3.60 19.38
N THR A 18 27.51 2.85 18.36
CA THR A 18 26.87 3.46 17.18
C THR A 18 25.79 2.52 16.71
N ASP A 19 24.68 2.50 17.45
CA ASP A 19 23.38 2.18 16.87
C ASP A 19 22.99 3.36 15.99
N THR A 20 23.51 3.41 14.77
CA THR A 20 22.81 4.13 13.71
C THR A 20 21.81 3.17 13.12
N PRO A 21 20.50 3.26 13.44
CA PRO A 21 19.52 2.71 12.54
C PRO A 21 19.73 3.43 11.20
N THR A 22 20.13 2.66 10.20
CA THR A 22 20.15 3.10 8.80
C THR A 22 18.72 3.51 8.46
N THR A 23 18.42 4.81 8.55
CA THR A 23 17.20 5.41 8.02
C THR A 23 17.30 5.42 6.50
N ALA A 24 17.19 4.25 5.90
CA ALA A 24 16.72 4.10 4.53
C ALA A 24 15.30 3.56 4.66
N SER A 25 14.33 4.46 4.82
CA SER A 25 12.95 4.12 4.50
C SER A 25 12.86 4.07 2.98
N PRO A 26 12.75 2.89 2.33
CA PRO A 26 12.26 2.91 0.98
C PRO A 26 10.81 3.39 1.09
N THR A 27 10.56 4.63 0.66
CA THR A 27 9.24 5.01 0.17
C THR A 27 8.97 4.23 -1.12
N SER A 28 8.94 2.90 -1.03
CA SER A 28 8.33 2.09 -2.06
C SER A 28 6.87 2.47 -2.03
N THR A 29 6.40 3.20 -3.03
CA THR A 29 4.99 3.37 -3.28
C THR A 29 4.40 1.97 -3.45
N TYR A 30 3.90 1.41 -2.36
CA TYR A 30 3.28 0.11 -2.38
C TYR A 30 1.92 0.28 -3.02
N CYS A 31 1.81 -0.19 -4.24
CA CYS A 31 0.54 -0.42 -4.88
C CYS A 31 0.40 -1.90 -5.15
N ILE A 32 -0.85 -2.35 -5.25
CA ILE A 32 -1.24 -3.73 -5.54
C ILE A 32 -1.92 -3.77 -6.91
N VAL A 33 -1.85 -4.90 -7.60
CA VAL A 33 -2.73 -5.12 -8.75
C VAL A 33 -4.11 -5.50 -8.21
N CYS A 34 -5.11 -4.68 -8.49
CA CYS A 34 -6.49 -4.93 -8.08
C CYS A 34 -7.25 -5.68 -9.16
N ASP A 35 -8.15 -6.55 -8.71
CA ASP A 35 -9.03 -7.39 -9.51
C ASP A 35 -10.47 -6.87 -9.47
N ASN A 36 -11.32 -7.49 -10.30
CA ASN A 36 -12.74 -7.23 -10.37
C ASN A 36 -13.52 -8.50 -10.04
N GLU A 37 -13.21 -9.12 -8.91
CA GLU A 37 -13.93 -10.32 -8.46
C GLU A 37 -15.38 -9.96 -8.10
N GLU A 38 -16.33 -10.47 -8.87
CA GLU A 38 -17.74 -10.26 -8.61
C GLU A 38 -18.25 -11.12 -7.44
N THR A 39 -19.30 -10.64 -6.78
CA THR A 39 -20.06 -11.47 -5.83
C THR A 39 -20.75 -12.64 -6.55
N SER A 40 -21.01 -13.74 -5.84
CA SER A 40 -21.80 -14.85 -6.40
C SER A 40 -23.18 -14.40 -6.89
N TRP A 41 -23.81 -13.44 -6.19
CA TRP A 41 -25.09 -12.87 -6.60
C TRP A 41 -24.98 -12.13 -7.94
N MET A 42 -23.90 -11.35 -8.15
CA MET A 42 -23.66 -10.65 -9.40
C MET A 42 -23.50 -11.63 -10.58
N LYS A 43 -22.68 -12.67 -10.40
CA LYS A 43 -22.50 -13.73 -11.40
C LYS A 43 -23.81 -14.41 -11.75
N SER A 44 -24.68 -14.66 -10.76
CA SER A 44 -26.00 -15.28 -10.95
C SER A 44 -27.05 -14.37 -11.60
N ASN A 45 -26.82 -13.05 -11.65
CA ASN A 45 -27.77 -12.07 -12.18
C ASN A 45 -27.22 -11.35 -13.42
N ASP A 46 -26.21 -11.93 -14.08
CA ASP A 46 -25.53 -11.35 -15.24
C ASP A 46 -25.08 -9.90 -15.00
N LYS A 47 -24.53 -9.65 -13.81
CA LYS A 47 -23.93 -8.38 -13.42
C LYS A 47 -22.43 -8.55 -13.26
N ASP A 48 -21.70 -7.51 -13.64
CA ASP A 48 -20.25 -7.45 -13.55
C ASP A 48 -19.80 -6.21 -12.78
N CYS A 49 -18.52 -6.18 -12.38
CA CYS A 49 -17.95 -5.07 -11.62
C CYS A 49 -17.80 -3.77 -12.41
N ILE A 50 -17.97 -3.77 -13.73
CA ILE A 50 -17.78 -2.60 -14.60
C ILE A 50 -19.11 -1.86 -14.82
N SER A 51 -20.19 -2.59 -15.09
CA SER A 51 -21.49 -2.05 -15.48
C SER A 51 -22.49 -1.93 -14.31
N SER A 52 -22.21 -2.57 -13.18
CA SER A 52 -23.14 -2.64 -12.05
C SER A 52 -23.19 -1.35 -11.23
N THR A 53 -24.40 -0.89 -10.91
CA THR A 53 -24.65 0.22 -9.97
C THR A 53 -24.32 -0.14 -8.51
N LEU A 54 -23.99 -1.40 -8.23
CA LEU A 54 -23.54 -1.84 -6.91
C LEU A 54 -22.20 -1.20 -6.53
N ILE A 55 -21.38 -0.78 -7.50
CA ILE A 55 -20.10 -0.11 -7.23
C ILE A 55 -20.31 1.22 -6.47
N ASP A 56 -21.41 1.91 -6.70
CA ASP A 56 -21.69 3.18 -6.01
C ASP A 56 -22.27 2.97 -4.60
N THR A 57 -22.85 1.80 -4.33
CA THR A 57 -23.66 1.56 -3.12
C THR A 57 -23.09 0.51 -2.19
N LYS A 58 -22.16 -0.35 -2.65
CA LYS A 58 -21.62 -1.46 -1.87
C LYS A 58 -20.20 -1.22 -1.41
N CYS A 59 -19.18 -1.32 -2.27
CA CYS A 59 -17.75 -1.07 -2.01
C CYS A 59 -17.38 -0.81 -0.52
N ASN A 60 -16.97 0.40 -0.16
CA ASN A 60 -16.65 0.80 1.22
C ASN A 60 -17.86 1.09 2.13
N LYS A 61 -19.09 0.85 1.65
CA LYS A 61 -20.36 1.08 2.35
C LYS A 61 -20.99 -0.20 2.87
N SER A 62 -20.41 -1.36 2.57
CA SER A 62 -20.89 -2.67 2.99
C SER A 62 -19.74 -3.46 3.60
N THR A 63 -19.87 -3.82 4.88
CA THR A 63 -18.90 -4.66 5.60
C THR A 63 -18.59 -5.95 4.86
N LEU A 64 -19.61 -6.66 4.36
CA LEU A 64 -19.41 -7.87 3.55
C LEU A 64 -18.53 -7.62 2.32
N TRP A 65 -18.69 -6.47 1.65
CA TRP A 65 -17.86 -6.13 0.49
C TRP A 65 -16.46 -5.69 0.88
N VAL A 66 -16.30 -5.03 2.02
CA VAL A 66 -14.99 -4.65 2.56
C VAL A 66 -14.19 -5.90 2.93
N ASP A 67 -14.80 -6.86 3.62
CA ASP A 67 -14.15 -8.08 4.10
C ASP A 67 -13.70 -8.98 2.95
N ASN A 68 -14.48 -9.03 1.87
CA ASN A 68 -14.21 -9.89 0.71
C ASN A 68 -13.56 -9.14 -0.47
N LYS A 69 -13.39 -7.82 -0.38
CA LYS A 69 -12.79 -6.97 -1.41
C LYS A 69 -13.42 -7.10 -2.81
N TYR A 70 -14.73 -7.29 -2.90
CA TYR A 70 -15.43 -7.47 -4.19
C TYR A 70 -15.27 -6.26 -5.13
N CYS A 71 -15.07 -6.51 -6.42
CA CYS A 71 -14.92 -5.45 -7.42
C CYS A 71 -13.85 -4.40 -7.06
N ARG A 72 -12.75 -4.84 -6.45
CA ARG A 72 -11.70 -3.99 -5.86
C ARG A 72 -11.23 -2.87 -6.78
N LEU A 73 -10.91 -3.20 -8.03
CA LEU A 73 -10.45 -2.26 -9.03
C LEU A 73 -11.53 -1.24 -9.41
N SER A 74 -12.75 -1.70 -9.69
CA SER A 74 -13.86 -0.82 -10.02
C SER A 74 -14.25 0.08 -8.85
N CYS A 75 -14.30 -0.43 -7.63
CA CYS A 75 -14.51 0.36 -6.41
C CYS A 75 -13.45 1.45 -6.27
N TYR A 76 -12.19 1.10 -6.49
CA TYR A 76 -11.08 2.05 -6.45
C TYR A 76 -11.18 3.13 -7.53
N ASN A 77 -11.46 2.75 -8.77
CA ASN A 77 -11.65 3.68 -9.89
C ASN A 77 -12.83 4.65 -9.65
N ALA A 78 -13.93 4.14 -9.06
CA ALA A 78 -15.10 4.92 -8.67
C ALA A 78 -14.85 5.87 -7.49
N GLY A 79 -13.69 5.78 -6.82
CA GLY A 79 -13.38 6.57 -5.62
C GLY A 79 -14.03 6.04 -4.34
N ASN A 80 -14.60 4.83 -4.38
CA ASN A 80 -15.16 4.12 -3.24
C ASN A 80 -14.25 2.94 -2.83
N GLY A 81 -12.95 3.04 -3.11
CA GLY A 81 -11.97 2.00 -2.82
C GLY A 81 -11.90 1.64 -1.35
N TYR A 82 -11.33 0.48 -1.06
CA TYR A 82 -11.21 0.00 0.30
C TYR A 82 -10.01 0.62 1.02
N ASP A 83 -10.13 0.75 2.34
CA ASP A 83 -9.06 1.31 3.16
C ASP A 83 -7.76 0.53 3.01
N GLY A 84 -6.65 1.26 2.90
CA GLY A 84 -5.31 0.73 2.64
C GLY A 84 -5.03 0.25 1.21
N ASP A 85 -6.03 0.15 0.34
CA ASP A 85 -5.82 -0.35 -1.02
C ASP A 85 -5.38 0.78 -1.97
N VAL A 86 -4.26 0.54 -2.64
CA VAL A 86 -3.76 1.40 -3.73
C VAL A 86 -3.58 0.55 -4.97
N CYS A 87 -4.46 0.68 -5.96
CA CYS A 87 -4.39 -0.14 -7.17
C CYS A 87 -3.39 0.42 -8.20
N CYS A 88 -2.36 -0.35 -8.56
CA CYS A 88 -1.37 0.00 -9.59
C CYS A 88 -2.00 0.10 -10.99
N ASN A 89 -2.96 -0.78 -11.28
CA ASN A 89 -3.74 -0.83 -12.52
C ASN A 89 -5.03 -0.03 -12.41
N GLY A 90 -5.26 0.65 -11.27
CA GLY A 90 -6.28 1.66 -11.18
C GLY A 90 -5.94 2.83 -12.09
N THR A 91 -6.96 3.59 -12.47
CA THR A 91 -6.80 4.88 -13.18
C THR A 91 -6.15 5.98 -12.29
N SER A 92 -5.39 5.59 -11.26
CA SER A 92 -5.05 6.46 -10.14
C SER A 92 -3.91 7.44 -10.36
N ALA A 93 -4.03 8.51 -9.57
CA ALA A 93 -3.15 9.66 -9.38
C ALA A 93 -2.91 10.54 -10.62
N SER A 94 -2.37 9.99 -11.72
CA SER A 94 -1.93 10.82 -12.86
C SER A 94 -3.09 11.38 -13.69
N GLU A 95 -4.18 10.62 -13.86
CA GLU A 95 -5.35 11.09 -14.63
C GLU A 95 -6.31 11.95 -13.82
N ARG A 96 -6.40 11.75 -12.51
CA ARG A 96 -7.16 12.67 -11.63
C ARG A 96 -6.51 14.06 -11.61
N PHE A 97 -5.17 14.14 -11.65
CA PHE A 97 -4.46 15.40 -11.86
C PHE A 97 -4.72 16.00 -13.26
N ARG A 98 -4.73 15.18 -14.32
CA ARG A 98 -5.04 15.65 -15.70
C ARG A 98 -6.49 16.11 -15.87
N ARG A 99 -7.46 15.49 -15.20
CA ARG A 99 -8.87 15.93 -15.24
C ARG A 99 -9.07 17.24 -14.48
N ASN A 100 -8.42 17.42 -13.33
CA ASN A 100 -8.48 18.68 -12.58
C ASN A 100 -7.78 19.85 -13.32
N LEU A 101 -6.74 19.58 -14.12
CA LEU A 101 -6.10 20.63 -14.94
C LEU A 101 -6.97 21.09 -16.13
N ARG A 102 -7.87 20.24 -16.64
CA ARG A 102 -8.78 20.61 -17.75
C ARG A 102 -10.01 21.40 -17.28
N THR A 103 -10.37 21.31 -16.01
CA THR A 103 -11.50 22.06 -15.44
C THR A 103 -11.12 23.43 -14.87
N SER A 104 -9.83 23.76 -14.78
CA SER A 104 -9.35 25.09 -14.36
C SER A 104 -9.07 26.04 -15.54
N SER A 105 -9.46 25.66 -16.76
CA SER A 105 -9.47 26.54 -17.93
C SER A 105 -10.90 26.72 -18.43
N SER A 106 -11.72 27.42 -17.66
CA SER A 106 -12.94 28.11 -18.10
C SER A 106 -13.23 29.26 -17.14
#